data_AF-A0A3M1IKA6-F1
#
_entry.id   AF-A0A3M1IKA6-F1
#
_cell.length_a   1.000
_cell.length_b   1.000
_cell.length_c   1.000
_cell.angle_alpha   90.00
_cell.angle_beta   90.00
_cell.angle_gamma   90.00
#
_symmetry.space_group_name_H-M   'P 1'
#
loop_
_entity.id
_entity.type
_entity.pdbx_description
1 polymer ?
#
loop_
_entity_poly.entity_id
_entity_poly.type
_entity_poly.pdbx_seq_one_letter_code
_entity_poly.pdbx_strand_id
1 'polypeptide(L)'
;VIPELLRKNWQLIQLPDRIGLPKAIKLLNGPLDLCHYDSDKSYAGRMWAYPRLWKALKTGGIFVSDDVGDNLGFFNFAEKIQVNPVIVAWNDKYIGILRKE
;
A
#
# COMPACT_ATOMS: atom_id res chain seq x y z
N VAL A 1 -15.49 -3.56 -12.86
CA VAL A 1 -15.76 -2.34 -13.67
C VAL A 1 -16.33 -1.27 -12.75
N ILE A 2 -15.84 -0.02 -12.82
CA ILE A 2 -16.32 1.09 -11.97
C ILE A 2 -17.62 1.66 -12.56
N PRO A 3 -18.71 1.76 -11.78
CA PRO A 3 -19.96 2.40 -12.19
C PRO A 3 -19.75 3.84 -12.69
N GLU A 4 -20.51 4.26 -13.70
CA GLU A 4 -20.32 5.56 -14.36
C GLU A 4 -20.39 6.74 -13.38
N LEU A 5 -21.38 6.73 -12.48
CA LEU A 5 -21.57 7.77 -11.46
C LEU A 5 -20.36 7.94 -10.52
N LEU A 6 -19.54 6.90 -10.35
CA LEU A 6 -18.36 6.91 -9.51
C LEU A 6 -17.10 7.31 -10.27
N ARG A 7 -17.05 7.18 -11.61
CA ARG A 7 -15.82 7.36 -12.40
C ARG A 7 -15.12 8.70 -12.17
N LYS A 8 -15.87 9.77 -11.90
CA LYS A 8 -15.32 11.10 -11.59
C LYS A 8 -14.40 11.13 -10.35
N ASN A 9 -14.56 10.16 -9.45
CA ASN A 9 -13.75 10.01 -8.24
C ASN A 9 -12.54 9.08 -8.45
N TRP A 10 -12.35 8.54 -9.65
CA TRP A 10 -11.30 7.57 -9.95
C TRP A 10 -10.33 8.11 -10.98
N GLN A 11 -9.04 7.90 -10.74
CA GLN A 11 -7.98 8.19 -11.70
C GLN A 11 -7.13 6.94 -11.92
N LEU A 12 -7.00 6.52 -13.18
CA LEU A 12 -6.15 5.40 -13.57
C LEU A 12 -4.80 5.91 -14.07
N ILE A 13 -3.71 5.41 -13.50
CA ILE A 13 -2.33 5.70 -13.94
C ILE A 13 -1.73 4.40 -14.46
N GLN A 14 -1.63 4.28 -15.79
CA GLN A 14 -1.11 3.08 -16.47
C GLN A 14 0.42 3.13 -16.57
N LEU A 15 1.11 3.04 -15.43
CA LEU A 15 2.57 3.09 -15.34
C LEU A 15 3.08 2.11 -14.28
N PRO A 16 4.30 1.56 -14.42
CA PRO A 16 4.88 0.66 -13.41
C PRO A 16 5.18 1.42 -12.10
N ASP A 17 5.27 0.70 -10.97
CA ASP A 17 5.44 1.26 -9.61
C ASP A 17 6.47 2.40 -9.53
N ARG A 18 7.64 2.21 -10.17
CA ARG A 18 8.75 3.17 -10.16
C ARG A 18 8.42 4.55 -10.71
N ILE A 19 7.41 4.63 -11.57
CA ILE A 19 6.97 5.87 -12.22
C ILE A 19 5.55 6.24 -11.74
N GLY A 20 4.67 5.24 -11.64
CA GLY A 20 3.26 5.39 -11.28
C GLY A 20 3.06 5.86 -9.83
N LEU A 21 3.73 5.24 -8.85
CA LEU A 21 3.54 5.60 -7.44
C LEU A 21 3.98 7.04 -7.13
N PRO A 22 5.16 7.53 -7.56
CA PRO A 22 5.53 8.93 -7.37
C PRO A 22 4.54 9.90 -8.03
N LYS A 23 4.04 9.56 -9.23
CA LYS A 23 3.05 10.37 -9.93
C LYS A 23 1.72 10.40 -9.18
N ALA A 24 1.24 9.25 -8.69
CA ALA A 24 0.00 9.14 -7.93
C ALA A 24 0.05 9.95 -6.63
N ILE A 25 1.11 9.78 -5.83
CA ILE A 25 1.32 10.51 -4.58
C ILE A 25 1.33 12.03 -4.84
N LYS A 26 2.01 12.47 -5.90
CA LYS A 26 2.04 13.89 -6.28
C LYS A 26 0.66 14.41 -6.70
N LEU A 27 -0.11 13.63 -7.46
CA LEU A 27 -1.43 14.02 -7.95
C LEU A 27 -2.45 14.15 -6.81
N LEU A 28 -2.41 13.24 -5.83
CA LEU A 28 -3.29 13.29 -4.67
C LEU A 28 -2.98 14.49 -3.75
N ASN A 29 -1.74 14.99 -3.78
CA ASN A 29 -1.32 16.26 -3.18
C ASN A 29 -1.79 16.50 -1.74
N GLY A 30 -1.80 15.46 -0.92
CA GLY A 30 -2.27 15.53 0.45
C GLY A 30 -1.88 14.29 1.24
N PRO A 31 -1.99 14.34 2.57
CA PRO A 31 -1.71 13.19 3.40
C PRO A 31 -2.85 12.18 3.24
N LEU A 32 -2.51 10.97 2.81
CA LEU A 32 -3.48 9.96 2.39
C LEU A 32 -4.12 9.26 3.58
N ASP A 33 -5.42 8.94 3.46
CA ASP A 33 -6.15 8.17 4.48
C ASP A 33 -5.85 6.67 4.41
N LEU A 34 -5.73 6.15 3.19
CA LEU A 34 -5.60 4.72 2.90
C LEU A 34 -4.66 4.49 1.72
N CYS A 35 -3.80 3.49 1.86
CA CYS A 35 -2.98 2.92 0.79
C CYS A 35 -3.22 1.40 0.78
N HIS A 36 -3.61 0.84 -0.36
CA HIS A 36 -3.75 -0.60 -0.57
C HIS A 36 -2.79 -1.03 -1.68
N TYR A 37 -1.90 -1.97 -1.36
CA TYR A 37 -0.84 -2.45 -2.24
C TYR A 37 -1.02 -3.92 -2.64
N ASP A 38 -1.23 -4.16 -3.93
CA ASP A 38 -1.30 -5.49 -4.58
C ASP A 38 -0.56 -5.45 -5.93
N SER A 39 0.63 -4.83 -5.96
CA SER A 39 1.43 -4.65 -7.18
C SER A 39 2.61 -5.64 -7.22
N ASP A 40 3.86 -5.17 -7.10
CA ASP A 40 5.06 -5.99 -7.11
C ASP A 40 5.23 -6.75 -5.79
N LYS A 41 4.93 -8.05 -5.82
CA LYS A 41 5.00 -8.94 -4.67
C LYS A 41 6.42 -9.38 -4.32
N SER A 42 7.42 -9.03 -5.12
CA SER A 42 8.82 -9.32 -4.78
C SER A 42 9.25 -8.57 -3.52
N TYR A 43 10.17 -9.16 -2.76
CA TYR A 43 10.74 -8.50 -1.58
C TYR A 43 11.33 -7.12 -1.93
N ALA A 44 12.06 -7.01 -3.04
CA ALA A 44 12.68 -5.76 -3.48
C ALA A 44 11.64 -4.70 -3.88
N GLY A 45 10.58 -5.11 -4.57
CA GLY A 45 9.45 -4.24 -4.94
C GLY A 45 8.76 -3.67 -3.70
N ARG A 46 8.39 -4.54 -2.76
CA ARG A 46 7.82 -4.19 -1.46
C ARG A 46 8.71 -3.21 -0.68
N MET A 47 9.99 -3.53 -0.50
CA MET A 47 10.91 -2.69 0.24
C MET A 47 11.21 -1.34 -0.45
N TRP A 48 10.97 -1.24 -1.76
CA TRP A 48 11.01 0.02 -2.48
C TRP A 48 9.69 0.81 -2.34
N ALA A 49 8.53 0.18 -2.48
CA ALA A 49 7.23 0.84 -2.50
C ALA A 49 6.74 1.26 -1.11
N TYR A 50 6.85 0.38 -0.11
CA TYR A 50 6.25 0.59 1.21
C TYR A 50 6.70 1.88 1.90
N PRO A 51 8.00 2.23 1.95
CA PRO A 51 8.42 3.48 2.61
C PRO A 51 7.82 4.74 1.97
N ARG A 52 7.57 4.70 0.64
CA ARG A 52 7.02 5.83 -0.11
C ARG A 52 5.53 6.00 0.18
N LEU A 53 4.79 4.90 0.15
CA LEU A 53 3.37 4.86 0.48
C LEU A 53 3.13 5.22 1.96
N TRP A 54 3.95 4.68 2.85
CA TRP A 54 3.90 4.99 4.29
C TRP A 54 4.17 6.46 4.58
N LYS A 55 5.16 7.05 3.91
CA LYS A 55 5.45 8.49 4.05
C LYS A 55 4.27 9.35 3.60
N ALA A 56 3.54 8.94 2.57
CA ALA A 56 2.39 9.66 2.03
C ALA A 56 1.14 9.58 2.94
N LEU A 57 1.03 8.56 3.78
CA LEU A 57 -0.10 8.44 4.73
C LEU A 57 -0.08 9.53 5.80
N LYS A 58 -1.27 9.95 6.23
CA LYS A 58 -1.45 10.80 7.42
C LYS A 58 -1.28 10.00 8.71
N THR A 59 -1.07 10.68 9.84
CA THR A 59 -1.26 10.07 11.17
C THR A 59 -2.70 9.59 11.31
N GLY A 60 -2.87 8.34 11.76
CA GLY A 60 -4.11 7.58 11.78
C GLY A 60 -4.43 6.87 10.47
N GLY A 61 -3.67 7.10 9.39
CA GLY A 61 -3.88 6.46 8.09
C GLY A 61 -3.54 4.97 8.09
N ILE A 62 -4.13 4.24 7.14
CA ILE A 62 -4.03 2.78 7.05
C ILE A 62 -3.24 2.37 5.82
N PHE A 63 -2.29 1.47 6.01
CA PHE A 63 -1.57 0.78 4.95
C PHE A 63 -2.01 -0.69 4.92
N VAL A 64 -2.42 -1.17 3.75
CA VAL A 64 -2.82 -2.56 3.50
C VAL A 64 -1.93 -3.14 2.41
N SER A 65 -1.45 -4.36 2.60
CA SER A 65 -0.76 -5.12 1.56
C SER A 65 -1.34 -6.52 1.43
N ASP A 66 -1.56 -6.96 0.20
CA ASP A 66 -1.98 -8.33 -0.10
C ASP A 66 -0.80 -9.30 -0.18
N ASP A 67 -1.12 -10.58 -0.01
CA ASP A 67 -0.22 -11.74 -0.13
C ASP A 67 1.06 -11.62 0.73
N VAL A 68 0.93 -11.10 1.96
CA VAL A 68 2.08 -10.85 2.84
C VAL A 68 2.79 -12.13 3.32
N GLY A 69 2.18 -13.29 3.07
CA GLY A 69 2.80 -14.61 3.29
C GLY A 69 3.85 -15.01 2.25
N ASP A 70 3.90 -14.37 1.07
CA ASP A 70 4.81 -14.76 -0.02
C ASP A 70 6.29 -14.61 0.33
N ASN A 71 6.62 -13.64 1.20
CA ASN A 71 7.96 -13.35 1.67
C ASN A 71 7.92 -12.40 2.88
N LEU A 72 9.08 -12.20 3.51
CA LEU A 72 9.21 -11.38 4.72
C LEU A 72 9.17 -9.85 4.46
N GLY A 73 8.91 -9.38 3.24
CA GLY A 73 8.99 -7.96 2.90
C GLY A 73 8.06 -7.08 3.73
N PHE A 74 6.83 -7.53 3.98
CA PHE A 74 5.88 -6.83 4.85
C PHE A 74 6.32 -6.84 6.31
N PHE A 75 6.69 -8.01 6.83
CA PHE A 75 7.14 -8.16 8.22
C PHE A 75 8.38 -7.30 8.51
N ASN A 76 9.41 -7.37 7.66
CA ASN A 76 10.64 -6.59 7.81
C ASN A 76 10.37 -5.09 7.72
N PHE A 77 9.41 -4.66 6.89
CA PHE A 77 9.03 -3.26 6.84
C PHE A 77 8.31 -2.81 8.12
N ALA A 78 7.35 -3.60 8.61
CA ALA A 78 6.63 -3.34 9.86
C ALA A 78 7.58 -3.22 11.06
N GLU A 79 8.54 -4.16 11.16
CA GLU A 79 9.59 -4.16 12.18
C GLU A 79 10.48 -2.90 12.07
N LYS A 80 10.90 -2.54 10.85
CA LYS A 80 11.71 -1.36 10.58
C LYS A 80 11.06 -0.05 11.02
N ILE A 81 9.74 0.07 10.87
CA ILE A 81 8.99 1.26 11.30
C ILE A 81 8.44 1.13 12.73
N GLN A 82 8.71 0.01 13.40
CA GLN A 82 8.28 -0.31 14.77
C GLN A 82 6.77 -0.26 14.96
N VAL A 83 6.00 -0.74 13.97
CA VAL A 83 4.54 -0.83 14.03
C VAL A 83 4.12 -2.29 14.10
N ASN A 84 3.28 -2.62 15.08
CA ASN A 84 2.71 -3.95 15.19
C ASN A 84 1.69 -4.21 14.07
N PRO A 85 1.89 -5.23 13.23
CA PRO A 85 0.96 -5.53 12.15
C PRO A 85 -0.29 -6.22 12.66
N VAL A 86 -1.41 -5.95 12.00
CA VAL A 86 -2.60 -6.80 12.04
C VAL A 86 -2.57 -7.70 10.80
N ILE A 87 -2.68 -9.01 11.00
CA ILE A 87 -2.73 -10.00 9.93
C ILE A 87 -4.13 -10.57 9.84
N VAL A 88 -4.73 -10.50 8.66
CA VAL A 88 -6.02 -11.13 8.35
C VAL A 88 -5.78 -12.32 7.46
N ALA A 89 -6.22 -13.51 7.89
CA ALA A 89 -6.12 -14.74 7.12
C ALA A 89 -7.44 -15.04 6.41
N TRP A 90 -7.38 -15.39 5.12
CA TRP A 90 -8.55 -15.79 4.33
C TRP A 90 -8.12 -16.67 3.16
N ASN A 91 -8.75 -17.84 2.98
CA ASN A 91 -8.47 -18.80 1.90
C ASN A 91 -6.96 -19.03 1.66
N ASP A 92 -6.24 -19.42 2.71
CA ASP A 92 -4.79 -19.69 2.70
C ASP A 92 -3.90 -18.50 2.30
N LYS A 93 -4.48 -17.30 2.24
CA LYS A 93 -3.77 -16.04 1.99
C LYS A 93 -3.78 -15.17 3.23
N TYR A 94 -2.81 -14.26 3.26
CA TYR A 94 -2.61 -13.32 4.36
C TYR A 94 -2.59 -11.89 3.83
N ILE A 95 -3.35 -11.02 4.49
CA ILE A 95 -3.39 -9.58 4.26
C ILE A 95 -2.77 -8.90 5.46
N GLY A 96 -1.79 -8.04 5.23
CA GLY A 96 -1.12 -7.27 6.28
C GLY A 96 -1.66 -5.85 6.35
N ILE A 97 -1.92 -5.39 7.57
CA ILE A 97 -2.44 -4.05 7.84
C ILE A 97 -1.52 -3.36 8.86
N LEU A 98 -1.13 -2.12 8.56
CA LEU A 98 -0.38 -1.23 9.44
C LEU A 98 -1.16 0.08 9.62
N ARG A 99 -1.26 0.55 10.86
CA ARG A 99 -1.83 1.86 11.18
C ARG A 99 -0.71 2.82 11.54
N LYS A 100 -0.68 3.99 10.89
CA LYS A 100 0.30 5.03 11.17
C LYS A 100 -0.10 5.80 12.42
N GLU A 101 0.77 5.84 13.42
CA GLU A 101 0.60 6.65 14.64
C GLU A 101 1.27 8.02 14.50
#